data_AF-A0A3M1RCI1-F1
#
_entry.id   AF-A0A3M1RCI1-F1
#
_cell.length_a   1.000
_cell.length_b   1.000
_cell.length_c   1.000
_cell.angle_alpha   90.00
_cell.angle_beta   90.00
_cell.angle_gamma   90.00
#
_symmetry.space_group_name_H-M   'P 1'
#
loop_
_entity.id
_entity.type
_entity.pdbx_description
1 polymer ?
#
loop_
_entity_poly.entity_id
_entity_poly.type
_entity_poly.pdbx_seq_one_letter_code
_entity_poly.pdbx_strand_id
1 'polypeptide(L)'
;MASEEKKVFKAISRLKDRWYGIGDSIEGLPRFNETVDEEFISFLKEVFKNAQGARSDLEEVSQELRGMLSGKSGAINKVYREARPGVDTLVEQLQEYVETLERIKAYSKELPALQKEHKALAEALKKRAAQYEKRKEEYEGLKRVYEERQSKVLEAFESENAQILGSFKDALAPIVEGCRIKVSGSALSLEELYELAVVDGADEKVVLEPISVKGLRGVLSGKESTELKSRLDFVRMQIRESRERYEQISEERFQREEDILREFSQMPGLHGELVEMEEEIKGEKAREEELQRQISERRDFTSKKSRFTGKDGVLHMRDSLLETYNSAHANVRSFLDFCKKNLEGFEFQQKDIEKRELQASVKELEARVAELTGERDSLRSHVRKLEKDLKETAFTVEKLEKELEARTASLEESQAAAEQLKEELKSLGESYDAIRLESEERAREIEKLAPLVDIRKELEVEVAALKKDVKEKTGHIKALEGENADLKAEVALLKKLGEENTGLKGEIKQLKQGLSEKEAALSATSEKLASQTSQSAKLQKELEESRIHNKELSKEVKEKSSRIQVLEDEAEKLRAEVALLKKLGEENTELKGELKRLSEALVKTESDLAATSEKLANETSLRMKLEGEQKESRVRVSA
;
A
#
# COMPACT_ATOMS: atom_id res chain seq x y z
N MET A 1 -23.82 98.03 76.16
CA MET A 1 -23.05 96.85 75.75
C MET A 1 -21.91 97.24 74.83
N ALA A 2 -20.70 96.79 75.13
CA ALA A 2 -19.50 96.90 74.33
C ALA A 2 -19.58 96.04 73.05
N SER A 3 -18.60 96.22 72.14
CA SER A 3 -18.51 95.42 70.90
C SER A 3 -18.28 93.94 71.20
N GLU A 4 -17.42 93.65 72.19
CA GLU A 4 -17.01 92.31 72.60
C GLU A 4 -18.16 91.53 73.25
N GLU A 5 -18.92 92.14 74.16
CA GLU A 5 -20.12 91.53 74.76
C GLU A 5 -21.12 91.06 73.69
N LYS A 6 -21.37 91.89 72.67
CA LYS A 6 -22.24 91.52 71.54
C LYS A 6 -21.70 90.35 70.72
N LYS A 7 -20.37 90.26 70.56
CA LYS A 7 -19.70 89.14 69.88
C LYS A 7 -19.88 87.85 70.68
N VAL A 8 -19.64 87.88 72.00
CA VAL A 8 -19.80 86.72 72.89
C VAL A 8 -21.25 86.25 72.98
N PHE A 9 -22.22 87.15 73.16
CA PHE A 9 -23.63 86.76 73.14
C PHE A 9 -24.03 86.13 71.79
N LYS A 10 -23.53 86.67 70.66
CA LYS A 10 -23.77 86.07 69.34
C LYS A 10 -23.12 84.69 69.19
N ALA A 11 -21.94 84.47 69.79
CA ALA A 11 -21.27 83.16 69.77
C ALA A 11 -21.99 82.13 70.66
N ILE A 12 -22.44 82.52 71.85
CA ILE A 12 -23.26 81.69 72.74
C ILE A 12 -24.58 81.27 72.06
N SER A 13 -25.26 82.20 71.39
CA SER A 13 -26.48 81.87 70.63
C SER A 13 -26.19 80.86 69.51
N ARG A 14 -25.13 81.06 68.70
CA ARG A 14 -24.77 80.08 67.66
C ARG A 14 -24.45 78.71 68.23
N LEU A 15 -23.64 78.65 69.31
CA LEU A 15 -23.31 77.41 70.00
C LEU A 15 -24.58 76.68 70.48
N LYS A 16 -25.47 77.40 71.16
CA LYS A 16 -26.77 76.85 71.60
C LYS A 16 -27.59 76.35 70.42
N ASP A 17 -27.84 77.21 69.43
CA ASP A 17 -28.81 76.91 68.38
C ASP A 17 -28.32 75.78 67.46
N ARG A 18 -27.00 75.63 67.25
CA ARG A 18 -26.41 74.42 66.67
C ARG A 18 -26.54 73.22 67.60
N TRP A 19 -26.19 73.33 68.88
CA TRP A 19 -26.12 72.18 69.79
C TRP A 19 -27.46 71.47 69.93
N TYR A 20 -28.54 72.23 70.17
CA TYR A 20 -29.88 71.66 70.26
C TYR A 20 -30.36 71.17 68.88
N GLY A 21 -30.09 71.91 67.80
CA GLY A 21 -30.45 71.49 66.43
C GLY A 21 -29.72 70.22 65.94
N ILE A 22 -28.56 69.87 66.49
CA ILE A 22 -27.90 68.57 66.27
C ILE A 22 -28.74 67.44 66.88
N GLY A 23 -29.22 67.61 68.12
CA GLY A 23 -30.12 66.65 68.78
C GLY A 23 -31.38 66.41 67.96
N ASP A 24 -32.10 67.48 67.63
CA ASP A 24 -33.31 67.44 66.78
C ASP A 24 -33.05 66.72 65.44
N SER A 25 -31.86 66.93 64.85
CA SER A 25 -31.46 66.31 63.59
C SER A 25 -31.17 64.81 63.73
N ILE A 26 -30.50 64.38 64.82
CA ILE A 26 -30.24 62.96 65.08
C ILE A 26 -31.56 62.23 65.37
N GLU A 27 -32.45 62.81 66.19
CA GLU A 27 -33.80 62.26 66.42
C GLU A 27 -34.61 62.14 65.11
N GLY A 28 -34.37 63.03 64.14
CA GLY A 28 -34.98 62.99 62.81
C GLY A 28 -34.50 61.86 61.87
N LEU A 29 -33.40 61.15 62.17
CA LEU A 29 -32.83 60.12 61.29
C LEU A 29 -33.80 59.00 60.85
N PRO A 30 -34.73 58.48 61.68
CA PRO A 30 -35.68 57.42 61.30
C PRO A 30 -36.66 57.78 60.17
N ARG A 31 -36.69 59.04 59.70
CA ARG A 31 -37.45 59.44 58.51
C ARG A 31 -36.92 58.81 57.22
N PHE A 32 -35.63 58.46 57.19
CA PHE A 32 -34.97 57.80 56.05
C PHE A 32 -35.09 56.28 56.13
N ASN A 33 -35.10 55.61 54.98
CA ASN A 33 -35.21 54.14 54.91
C ASN A 33 -33.88 53.45 54.61
N GLU A 34 -32.97 54.10 53.88
CA GLU A 34 -31.62 53.60 53.65
C GLU A 34 -30.57 54.67 54.01
N THR A 35 -29.36 54.22 54.34
CA THR A 35 -28.24 55.09 54.72
C THR A 35 -27.36 55.49 53.52
N VAL A 36 -27.46 54.76 52.41
CA VAL A 36 -26.65 54.97 51.19
C VAL A 36 -27.30 55.96 50.21
N ASP A 37 -28.52 56.41 50.51
CA ASP A 37 -29.25 57.42 49.75
C ASP A 37 -28.50 58.76 49.72
N GLU A 38 -28.63 59.49 48.60
CA GLU A 38 -28.09 60.85 48.48
C GLU A 38 -28.66 61.79 49.54
N GLU A 39 -29.96 61.66 49.86
CA GLU A 39 -30.64 62.51 50.85
C GLU A 39 -30.17 62.18 52.28
N PHE A 40 -29.91 60.91 52.62
CA PHE A 40 -29.36 60.51 53.92
C PHE A 40 -27.92 60.99 54.09
N ILE A 41 -27.04 60.72 53.12
CA ILE A 41 -25.62 61.11 53.20
C ILE A 41 -25.50 62.64 53.24
N SER A 42 -26.30 63.36 52.45
CA SER A 42 -26.33 64.83 52.47
C SER A 42 -26.82 65.39 53.81
N PHE A 43 -27.83 64.76 54.41
CA PHE A 43 -28.31 65.14 55.74
C PHE A 43 -27.28 64.85 56.84
N LEU A 44 -26.64 63.67 56.84
CA LEU A 44 -25.62 63.33 57.83
C LEU A 44 -24.39 64.25 57.72
N LYS A 45 -24.03 64.68 56.51
CA LYS A 45 -23.03 65.74 56.26
C LYS A 45 -23.45 67.09 56.84
N GLU A 46 -24.74 67.44 56.84
CA GLU A 46 -25.24 68.66 57.48
C GLU A 46 -25.15 68.56 59.02
N VAL A 47 -25.51 67.41 59.61
CA VAL A 47 -25.34 67.15 61.05
C VAL A 47 -23.86 67.22 61.44
N PHE A 48 -22.97 66.59 60.67
CA PHE A 48 -21.51 66.67 60.84
C PHE A 48 -20.99 68.11 60.78
N LYS A 49 -21.39 68.87 59.77
CA LYS A 49 -21.03 70.30 59.62
C LYS A 49 -21.55 71.16 60.77
N ASN A 50 -22.73 70.84 61.32
CA ASN A 50 -23.26 71.52 62.50
C ASN A 50 -22.51 71.13 63.78
N ALA A 51 -22.10 69.87 63.94
CA ALA A 51 -21.25 69.42 65.04
C ALA A 51 -19.85 70.05 64.99
N GLN A 52 -19.22 70.12 63.81
CA GLN A 52 -17.99 70.90 63.60
C GLN A 52 -18.20 72.38 63.92
N GLY A 53 -19.34 72.96 63.52
CA GLY A 53 -19.72 74.31 63.88
C GLY A 53 -19.82 74.53 65.39
N ALA A 54 -20.47 73.61 66.12
CA ALA A 54 -20.58 73.67 67.58
C ALA A 54 -19.21 73.48 68.25
N ARG A 55 -18.34 72.62 67.71
CA ARG A 55 -16.93 72.46 68.13
C ARG A 55 -16.15 73.77 68.01
N SER A 56 -16.37 74.54 66.94
CA SER A 56 -15.76 75.85 66.73
C SER A 56 -16.37 76.94 67.61
N ASP A 57 -17.70 77.05 67.68
CA ASP A 57 -18.39 78.04 68.50
C ASP A 57 -18.12 77.81 70.01
N LEU A 58 -17.91 76.57 70.46
CA LEU A 58 -17.49 76.23 71.83
C LEU A 58 -16.08 76.73 72.16
N GLU A 59 -15.15 76.65 71.20
CA GLU A 59 -13.80 77.23 71.35
C GLU A 59 -13.86 78.76 71.38
N GLU A 60 -14.59 79.39 70.44
CA GLU A 60 -14.76 80.84 70.37
C GLU A 60 -15.33 81.38 71.70
N VAL A 61 -16.45 80.84 72.17
CA VAL A 61 -17.05 81.26 73.46
C VAL A 61 -16.06 81.05 74.62
N SER A 62 -15.31 79.94 74.64
CA SER A 62 -14.30 79.68 75.67
C SER A 62 -13.14 80.69 75.63
N GLN A 63 -12.64 81.06 74.45
CA GLN A 63 -11.58 82.07 74.30
C GLN A 63 -12.06 83.47 74.71
N GLU A 64 -13.18 83.93 74.17
CA GLU A 64 -13.69 85.28 74.43
C GLU A 64 -14.11 85.47 75.90
N LEU A 65 -14.73 84.45 76.53
CA LEU A 65 -15.03 84.47 77.96
C LEU A 65 -13.76 84.53 78.82
N ARG A 66 -12.66 83.89 78.41
CA ARG A 66 -11.37 83.99 79.14
C ARG A 66 -10.76 85.39 79.03
N GLY A 67 -11.03 86.12 77.96
CA GLY A 67 -10.72 87.54 77.81
C GLY A 67 -11.58 88.43 78.72
N MET A 68 -12.90 88.37 78.56
CA MET A 68 -13.86 89.20 79.31
C MET A 68 -13.86 88.91 80.83
N LEU A 69 -13.75 87.65 81.22
CA LEU A 69 -13.85 87.18 82.61
C LEU A 69 -12.51 86.59 83.07
N SER A 70 -11.42 87.35 82.94
CA SER A 70 -10.05 86.96 83.30
C SER A 70 -9.96 86.30 84.69
N GLY A 71 -10.59 86.91 85.71
CA GLY A 71 -10.66 86.37 87.08
C GLY A 71 -11.45 85.07 87.26
N LYS A 72 -12.12 84.55 86.21
CA LYS A 72 -12.85 83.28 86.18
C LYS A 72 -12.27 82.27 85.18
N SER A 73 -11.12 82.59 84.55
CA SER A 73 -10.47 81.74 83.52
C SER A 73 -10.28 80.28 83.95
N GLY A 74 -9.93 80.01 85.22
CA GLY A 74 -9.82 78.64 85.74
C GLY A 74 -11.13 77.86 85.70
N ALA A 75 -12.27 78.51 85.99
CA ALA A 75 -13.59 77.89 85.94
C ALA A 75 -14.06 77.67 84.50
N ILE A 76 -13.81 78.63 83.59
CA ILE A 76 -14.10 78.50 82.15
C ILE A 76 -13.32 77.32 81.56
N ASN A 77 -12.02 77.23 81.84
CA ASN A 77 -11.18 76.11 81.40
C ASN A 77 -11.68 74.76 81.95
N LYS A 78 -12.31 74.72 83.14
CA LYS A 78 -12.93 73.48 83.66
C LYS A 78 -14.15 73.08 82.82
N VAL A 79 -15.19 73.92 82.75
CA VAL A 79 -16.43 73.56 82.03
C VAL A 79 -16.19 73.33 80.53
N TYR A 80 -15.21 74.03 79.94
CA TYR A 80 -14.76 73.77 78.57
C TYR A 80 -14.14 72.37 78.43
N ARG A 81 -13.22 71.96 79.33
CA ARG A 81 -12.59 70.61 79.28
C ARG A 81 -13.58 69.49 79.57
N GLU A 82 -14.67 69.77 80.27
CA GLU A 82 -15.76 68.81 80.49
C GLU A 82 -16.64 68.69 79.24
N ALA A 83 -16.97 69.81 78.57
CA ALA A 83 -17.80 69.82 77.37
C ALA A 83 -17.07 69.31 76.11
N ARG A 84 -15.81 69.71 75.93
CA ARG A 84 -15.06 69.53 74.66
C ARG A 84 -14.93 68.07 74.21
N PRO A 85 -14.55 67.09 75.06
CA PRO A 85 -14.34 65.71 74.61
C PRO A 85 -15.60 65.09 74.00
N GLY A 86 -16.77 65.31 74.60
CA GLY A 86 -18.03 64.77 74.07
C GLY A 86 -18.44 65.36 72.71
N VAL A 87 -18.16 66.65 72.49
CA VAL A 87 -18.37 67.29 71.18
C VAL A 87 -17.37 66.75 70.15
N ASP A 88 -16.12 66.51 70.55
CA ASP A 88 -15.07 66.00 69.68
C ASP A 88 -15.35 64.55 69.26
N THR A 89 -15.73 63.67 70.19
CA THR A 89 -16.17 62.29 69.88
C THR A 89 -17.41 62.26 68.97
N LEU A 90 -18.38 63.16 69.16
CA LEU A 90 -19.55 63.25 68.27
C LEU A 90 -19.15 63.65 66.84
N VAL A 91 -18.20 64.57 66.70
CA VAL A 91 -17.65 64.97 65.39
C VAL A 91 -16.88 63.82 64.74
N GLU A 92 -16.06 63.10 65.49
CA GLU A 92 -15.28 61.96 65.00
C GLU A 92 -16.19 60.79 64.56
N GLN A 93 -17.23 60.48 65.33
CA GLN A 93 -18.21 59.44 64.99
C GLN A 93 -19.04 59.80 63.74
N LEU A 94 -19.50 61.06 63.64
CA LEU A 94 -20.19 61.56 62.45
C LEU A 94 -19.29 61.50 61.21
N GLN A 95 -17.98 61.74 61.36
CA GLN A 95 -17.00 61.60 60.28
C GLN A 95 -16.87 60.13 59.82
N GLU A 96 -16.69 59.17 60.73
CA GLU A 96 -16.56 57.74 60.34
C GLU A 96 -17.79 57.24 59.58
N TYR A 97 -19.00 57.65 59.99
CA TYR A 97 -20.23 57.27 59.28
C TYR A 97 -20.33 57.90 57.89
N VAL A 98 -20.03 59.20 57.75
CA VAL A 98 -20.03 59.87 56.42
C VAL A 98 -19.01 59.22 55.49
N GLU A 99 -17.76 59.06 55.92
CA GLU A 99 -16.70 58.44 55.11
C GLU A 99 -17.01 56.97 54.77
N THR A 100 -17.56 56.20 55.72
CA THR A 100 -18.01 54.82 55.49
C THR A 100 -19.09 54.76 54.41
N LEU A 101 -20.12 55.61 54.50
CA LEU A 101 -21.27 55.58 53.60
C LEU A 101 -20.92 56.08 52.19
N GLU A 102 -20.11 57.12 52.07
CA GLU A 102 -19.58 57.56 50.77
C GLU A 102 -18.76 56.46 50.09
N ARG A 103 -17.95 55.72 50.87
CA ARG A 103 -17.15 54.61 50.34
C ARG A 103 -17.99 53.39 49.94
N ILE A 104 -19.04 53.04 50.71
CA ILE A 104 -20.01 52.01 50.32
C ILE A 104 -20.69 52.41 49.00
N LYS A 105 -21.11 53.66 48.88
CA LYS A 105 -21.81 54.20 47.69
C LYS A 105 -20.91 54.28 46.45
N ALA A 106 -19.64 54.64 46.61
CA ALA A 106 -18.66 54.58 45.53
C ALA A 106 -18.50 53.13 45.05
N TYR A 107 -18.25 52.20 45.97
CA TYR A 107 -18.03 50.79 45.64
C TYR A 107 -19.27 50.13 45.04
N SER A 108 -20.49 50.45 45.48
CA SER A 108 -21.73 49.91 44.89
C SER A 108 -21.96 50.39 43.45
N LYS A 109 -21.52 51.61 43.11
CA LYS A 109 -21.55 52.15 41.74
C LYS A 109 -20.45 51.56 40.85
N GLU A 110 -19.28 51.28 41.40
CA GLU A 110 -18.10 50.77 40.67
C GLU A 110 -18.15 49.25 40.42
N LEU A 111 -18.68 48.48 41.37
CA LEU A 111 -18.72 47.01 41.31
C LEU A 111 -19.36 46.46 40.02
N PRO A 112 -20.50 46.98 39.51
CA PRO A 112 -21.08 46.53 38.24
C PRO A 112 -20.18 46.82 37.04
N ALA A 113 -19.46 47.95 37.04
CA ALA A 113 -18.54 48.31 35.96
C ALA A 113 -17.32 47.38 35.92
N LEU A 114 -16.69 47.14 37.07
CA LEU A 114 -15.58 46.18 37.17
C LEU A 114 -16.01 44.75 36.83
N GLN A 115 -17.19 44.31 37.27
CA GLN A 115 -17.71 42.97 36.94
C GLN A 115 -17.97 42.82 35.44
N LYS A 116 -18.43 43.88 34.76
CA LYS A 116 -18.56 43.88 33.29
C LYS A 116 -17.19 43.84 32.60
N GLU A 117 -16.21 44.61 33.09
CA GLU A 117 -14.84 44.63 32.54
C GLU A 117 -14.14 43.27 32.71
N HIS A 118 -14.15 42.70 33.93
CA HIS A 118 -13.60 41.37 34.20
C HIS A 118 -14.27 40.30 33.34
N LYS A 119 -15.60 40.32 33.18
CA LYS A 119 -16.28 39.33 32.31
C LYS A 119 -15.83 39.47 30.86
N ALA A 120 -15.75 40.70 30.34
CA ALA A 120 -15.29 40.94 28.96
C ALA A 120 -13.83 40.52 28.76
N LEU A 121 -12.95 40.77 29.72
CA LEU A 121 -11.54 40.37 29.68
C LEU A 121 -11.38 38.85 29.75
N ALA A 122 -12.13 38.16 30.64
CA ALA A 122 -12.14 36.69 30.72
C ALA A 122 -12.59 36.04 29.40
N GLU A 123 -13.62 36.59 28.75
CA GLU A 123 -14.10 36.14 27.44
C GLU A 123 -13.10 36.44 26.31
N ALA A 124 -12.32 37.52 26.40
CA ALA A 124 -11.24 37.84 25.46
C ALA A 124 -10.04 36.89 25.65
N LEU A 125 -9.56 36.73 26.88
CA LEU A 125 -8.49 35.80 27.25
C LEU A 125 -8.78 34.36 26.79
N LYS A 126 -10.02 33.88 26.99
CA LYS A 126 -10.44 32.56 26.52
C LYS A 126 -10.34 32.41 25.00
N LYS A 127 -10.65 33.47 24.23
CA LYS A 127 -10.51 33.48 22.77
C LYS A 127 -9.04 33.52 22.34
N ARG A 128 -8.23 34.40 22.96
CA ARG A 128 -6.79 34.55 22.65
C ARG A 128 -6.00 33.28 22.98
N ALA A 129 -6.28 32.63 24.11
CA ALA A 129 -5.68 31.34 24.47
C ALA A 129 -6.03 30.22 23.47
N ALA A 130 -7.28 30.18 22.97
CA ALA A 130 -7.68 29.21 21.94
C ALA A 130 -7.01 29.49 20.57
N GLN A 131 -6.76 30.76 20.25
CA GLN A 131 -5.98 31.15 19.05
C GLN A 131 -4.50 30.77 19.19
N TYR A 132 -3.89 31.03 20.36
CA TYR A 132 -2.52 30.64 20.67
C TYR A 132 -2.30 29.13 20.55
N GLU A 133 -3.12 28.29 21.19
CA GLU A 133 -2.96 26.84 21.12
C GLU A 133 -3.14 26.32 19.67
N LYS A 134 -4.10 26.84 18.89
CA LYS A 134 -4.21 26.51 17.46
C LYS A 134 -2.96 26.89 16.66
N ARG A 135 -2.40 28.08 16.89
CA ARG A 135 -1.19 28.56 16.19
C ARG A 135 0.06 27.79 16.62
N LYS A 136 0.07 27.29 17.85
CA LYS A 136 1.10 26.43 18.44
C LYS A 136 1.05 25.02 17.87
N GLU A 137 -0.15 24.44 17.70
CA GLU A 137 -0.34 23.17 16.96
C GLU A 137 0.18 23.28 15.51
N GLU A 138 -0.10 24.39 14.82
CA GLU A 138 0.43 24.67 13.47
C GLU A 138 1.97 24.73 13.45
N TYR A 139 2.58 25.46 14.40
CA TYR A 139 4.04 25.55 14.53
C TYR A 139 4.69 24.22 14.92
N GLU A 140 4.18 23.52 15.93
CA GLU A 140 4.70 22.22 16.37
C GLU A 140 4.50 21.12 15.30
N GLY A 141 3.46 21.24 14.46
CA GLY A 141 3.27 20.40 13.28
C GLY A 141 4.36 20.64 12.23
N LEU A 142 4.55 21.89 11.80
CA LEU A 142 5.59 22.26 10.83
C LEU A 142 7.00 21.91 11.34
N LYS A 143 7.29 22.19 12.61
CA LYS A 143 8.59 21.92 13.23
C LYS A 143 8.94 20.44 13.18
N ARG A 144 8.01 19.53 13.48
CA ARG A 144 8.24 18.08 13.39
C ARG A 144 8.57 17.63 11.97
N VAL A 145 7.88 18.16 10.95
CA VAL A 145 8.17 17.80 9.55
C VAL A 145 9.50 18.38 9.09
N TYR A 146 9.88 19.58 9.55
CA TYR A 146 11.21 20.15 9.32
C TYR A 146 12.32 19.29 9.94
N GLU A 147 12.19 18.92 11.22
CA GLU A 147 13.14 18.08 11.94
C GLU A 147 13.27 16.68 11.30
N GLU A 148 12.14 16.07 10.89
CA GLU A 148 12.11 14.79 10.16
C GLU A 148 12.81 14.88 8.78
N ARG A 149 12.61 15.98 8.04
CA ARG A 149 13.28 16.19 6.75
C ARG A 149 14.78 16.44 6.89
N GLN A 150 15.21 17.22 7.89
CA GLN A 150 16.64 17.40 8.18
C GLN A 150 17.31 16.07 8.57
N SER A 151 16.66 15.26 9.43
CA SER A 151 17.16 13.92 9.80
C SER A 151 17.40 13.05 8.56
N LYS A 152 16.41 12.96 7.66
CA LYS A 152 16.53 12.16 6.42
C LYS A 152 17.62 12.64 5.46
N VAL A 153 17.86 13.95 5.38
CA VAL A 153 18.95 14.50 4.55
C VAL A 153 20.32 14.17 5.17
N LEU A 154 20.44 14.23 6.50
CA LEU A 154 21.65 13.82 7.22
C LEU A 154 21.90 12.31 7.10
N GLU A 155 20.88 11.47 7.36
CA GLU A 155 20.94 10.01 7.24
C GLU A 155 21.34 9.54 5.83
N ALA A 156 20.81 10.19 4.79
CA ALA A 156 21.20 9.91 3.41
C ALA A 156 22.67 10.26 3.16
N PHE A 157 23.11 11.46 3.56
CA PHE A 157 24.50 11.89 3.42
C PHE A 157 25.48 10.99 4.21
N GLU A 158 25.16 10.60 5.44
CA GLU A 158 25.98 9.68 6.23
C GLU A 158 26.05 8.29 5.58
N SER A 159 24.93 7.78 5.04
CA SER A 159 24.88 6.50 4.33
C SER A 159 25.68 6.51 3.03
N GLU A 160 25.59 7.58 2.24
CA GLU A 160 26.32 7.75 0.99
C GLU A 160 27.83 7.98 1.26
N ASN A 161 28.19 8.80 2.24
CA ASN A 161 29.58 9.00 2.67
C ASN A 161 30.22 7.70 3.18
N ALA A 162 29.49 6.89 3.95
CA ALA A 162 29.95 5.58 4.39
C ALA A 162 30.21 4.59 3.22
N GLN A 163 29.45 4.69 2.13
CA GLN A 163 29.69 3.89 0.91
C GLN A 163 30.94 4.35 0.14
N ILE A 164 31.19 5.65 0.05
CA ILE A 164 32.42 6.21 -0.55
C ILE A 164 33.63 5.79 0.31
N LEU A 165 33.56 5.97 1.63
CA LEU A 165 34.59 5.55 2.59
C LEU A 165 34.87 4.03 2.52
N GLY A 166 33.84 3.20 2.37
CA GLY A 166 34.00 1.75 2.17
C GLY A 166 34.74 1.44 0.86
N SER A 167 34.26 2.00 -0.25
CA SER A 167 34.87 1.84 -1.58
C SER A 167 36.33 2.29 -1.61
N PHE A 168 36.65 3.39 -0.93
CA PHE A 168 38.00 3.93 -0.78
C PHE A 168 38.93 2.97 -0.03
N LYS A 169 38.47 2.36 1.06
CA LYS A 169 39.25 1.36 1.81
C LYS A 169 39.51 0.11 0.96
N ASP A 170 38.47 -0.43 0.32
CA ASP A 170 38.57 -1.65 -0.49
C ASP A 170 39.52 -1.45 -1.69
N ALA A 171 39.50 -0.28 -2.32
CA ALA A 171 40.40 0.08 -3.41
C ALA A 171 41.86 0.29 -2.95
N LEU A 172 42.10 0.85 -1.76
CA LEU A 172 43.43 1.20 -1.29
C LEU A 172 44.14 0.13 -0.46
N ALA A 173 43.42 -0.67 0.32
CA ALA A 173 43.99 -1.70 1.19
C ALA A 173 45.07 -2.59 0.52
N PRO A 174 44.84 -3.19 -0.68
CA PRO A 174 45.86 -4.00 -1.35
C PRO A 174 47.02 -3.19 -1.96
N ILE A 175 46.84 -1.87 -2.17
CA ILE A 175 47.85 -0.99 -2.77
C ILE A 175 48.83 -0.46 -1.72
N VAL A 176 48.31 -0.15 -0.53
CA VAL A 176 49.09 0.35 0.62
C VAL A 176 49.66 -0.76 1.50
N GLU A 177 49.36 -2.03 1.20
CA GLU A 177 49.93 -3.18 1.92
C GLU A 177 51.46 -3.12 1.94
N GLY A 178 52.04 -3.30 3.13
CA GLY A 178 53.49 -3.14 3.38
C GLY A 178 53.98 -1.70 3.48
N CYS A 179 53.12 -0.68 3.32
CA CYS A 179 53.46 0.73 3.43
C CYS A 179 52.81 1.40 4.66
N ARG A 180 53.47 2.46 5.16
CA ARG A 180 52.88 3.46 6.05
C ARG A 180 52.47 4.65 5.19
N ILE A 181 51.19 5.01 5.25
CA ILE A 181 50.67 6.23 4.64
C ILE A 181 51.00 7.40 5.57
N LYS A 182 51.42 8.53 5.01
CA LYS A 182 51.62 9.77 5.75
C LYS A 182 50.97 10.96 5.05
N VAL A 183 50.46 11.89 5.85
CA VAL A 183 50.07 13.25 5.44
C VAL A 183 50.75 14.24 6.38
N SER A 184 51.43 15.24 5.82
CA SER A 184 52.18 16.26 6.59
C SER A 184 53.21 15.73 7.61
N GLY A 185 53.64 14.47 7.47
CA GLY A 185 54.61 13.80 8.35
C GLY A 185 54.02 12.84 9.38
N SER A 186 52.74 13.01 9.75
CA SER A 186 52.00 12.07 10.60
C SER A 186 51.64 10.81 9.81
N ALA A 187 51.72 9.64 10.44
CA ALA A 187 51.24 8.38 9.86
C ALA A 187 49.75 8.17 10.18
N LEU A 188 48.98 7.71 9.19
CA LEU A 188 47.52 7.63 9.24
C LEU A 188 47.00 6.23 8.90
N SER A 189 45.82 5.90 9.43
CA SER A 189 44.91 4.87 8.92
C SER A 189 44.26 5.28 7.58
N LEU A 190 43.49 4.38 6.97
CA LEU A 190 42.71 4.72 5.76
C LEU A 190 41.50 5.61 6.09
N GLU A 191 40.95 5.47 7.29
CA GLU A 191 39.94 6.33 7.89
C GLU A 191 40.46 7.78 8.03
N GLU A 192 41.57 7.97 8.76
CA GLU A 192 42.15 9.31 8.96
C GLU A 192 42.68 9.91 7.65
N LEU A 193 43.11 9.09 6.68
CA LEU A 193 43.45 9.53 5.34
C LEU A 193 42.21 10.01 4.57
N TYR A 194 41.07 9.34 4.72
CA TYR A 194 39.82 9.76 4.09
C TYR A 194 39.38 11.11 4.64
N GLU A 195 39.27 11.26 5.96
CA GLU A 195 38.93 12.55 6.57
C GLU A 195 39.91 13.66 6.13
N LEU A 196 41.22 13.45 6.26
CA LEU A 196 42.19 14.52 5.97
C LEU A 196 42.39 14.82 4.46
N ALA A 197 42.22 13.84 3.56
CA ALA A 197 42.55 14.01 2.14
C ALA A 197 41.33 14.00 1.20
N VAL A 198 40.23 13.36 1.60
CA VAL A 198 38.95 13.36 0.86
C VAL A 198 38.03 14.46 1.41
N VAL A 199 37.85 14.58 2.72
CA VAL A 199 36.94 15.58 3.34
C VAL A 199 37.62 16.95 3.51
N ASP A 200 38.77 17.03 4.19
CA ASP A 200 39.48 18.30 4.49
C ASP A 200 40.38 18.80 3.34
N GLY A 201 40.52 18.04 2.26
CA GLY A 201 41.19 18.50 1.03
C GLY A 201 42.73 18.40 0.95
N ALA A 202 43.41 17.69 1.86
CA ALA A 202 44.90 17.72 1.96
C ALA A 202 45.69 16.72 1.08
N ASP A 203 45.22 16.39 -0.13
CA ASP A 203 45.77 15.31 -0.99
C ASP A 203 47.21 15.52 -1.48
N GLU A 204 47.64 16.75 -1.76
CA GLU A 204 49.00 17.04 -2.25
C GLU A 204 50.10 16.55 -1.30
N LYS A 205 49.79 16.41 -0.01
CA LYS A 205 50.72 16.11 1.08
C LYS A 205 50.82 14.62 1.41
N VAL A 206 50.13 13.76 0.65
CA VAL A 206 50.13 12.30 0.82
C VAL A 206 51.44 11.70 0.33
N VAL A 207 52.04 10.81 1.14
CA VAL A 207 53.29 10.07 0.88
C VAL A 207 53.15 8.62 1.35
N LEU A 208 53.75 7.67 0.62
CA LEU A 208 53.90 6.27 1.05
C LEU A 208 55.35 5.99 1.47
N GLU A 209 55.55 5.42 2.66
CA GLU A 209 56.85 4.92 3.14
C GLU A 209 56.80 3.39 3.31
N PRO A 210 57.72 2.59 2.73
CA PRO A 210 57.75 1.15 2.96
C PRO A 210 58.06 0.82 4.43
N ILE A 211 57.35 -0.14 5.01
CA ILE A 211 57.55 -0.59 6.39
C ILE A 211 58.84 -1.43 6.45
N SER A 212 59.97 -0.76 6.74
CA SER A 212 61.28 -1.41 6.79
C SER A 212 61.33 -2.53 7.84
N VAL A 213 61.34 -3.77 7.34
CA VAL A 213 61.62 -4.97 8.15
C VAL A 213 63.09 -4.92 8.58
N LYS A 214 63.35 -5.08 9.89
CA LYS A 214 64.72 -5.09 10.45
C LYS A 214 65.50 -6.32 9.93
N GLY A 215 66.14 -6.22 8.77
CA GLY A 215 66.86 -7.38 8.22
C GLY A 215 67.76 -7.18 6.98
N LEU A 216 67.63 -6.11 6.19
CA LEU A 216 68.45 -5.93 4.98
C LEU A 216 68.77 -4.46 4.68
N ARG A 217 70.03 -4.07 4.89
CA ARG A 217 70.62 -2.83 4.34
C ARG A 217 71.46 -3.20 3.11
N GLY A 218 71.04 -2.79 1.92
CA GLY A 218 71.90 -2.89 0.73
C GLY A 218 71.18 -2.78 -0.62
N VAL A 219 71.33 -1.62 -1.27
CA VAL A 219 71.27 -1.43 -2.74
C VAL A 219 70.11 -2.12 -3.47
N LEU A 220 68.90 -1.54 -3.32
CA LEU A 220 67.75 -1.80 -4.19
C LEU A 220 67.44 -0.47 -4.90
N SER A 221 67.98 -0.27 -6.10
CA SER A 221 67.44 -0.64 -7.41
C SER A 221 66.20 0.17 -7.82
N GLY A 222 66.27 0.82 -9.00
CA GLY A 222 65.26 1.78 -9.44
C GLY A 222 63.85 1.22 -9.67
N LYS A 223 63.67 -0.11 -9.62
CA LYS A 223 62.37 -0.76 -9.79
C LYS A 223 61.43 -0.51 -8.61
N GLU A 224 61.93 -0.65 -7.37
CA GLU A 224 61.13 -0.42 -6.16
C GLU A 224 60.69 1.04 -6.07
N SER A 225 61.57 1.99 -6.44
CA SER A 225 61.24 3.42 -6.47
C SER A 225 60.23 3.78 -7.56
N THR A 226 60.17 3.06 -8.69
CA THR A 226 59.08 3.24 -9.67
C THR A 226 57.78 2.59 -9.21
N GLU A 227 57.82 1.43 -8.56
CA GLU A 227 56.62 0.76 -8.04
C GLU A 227 55.94 1.58 -6.94
N LEU A 228 56.71 2.05 -5.95
CA LEU A 228 56.21 2.95 -4.89
C LEU A 228 55.61 4.24 -5.47
N LYS A 229 56.19 4.77 -6.56
CA LYS A 229 55.62 5.92 -7.26
C LYS A 229 54.28 5.56 -7.91
N SER A 230 54.19 4.46 -8.66
CA SER A 230 52.93 4.02 -9.26
C SER A 230 51.82 3.73 -8.23
N ARG A 231 52.17 3.16 -7.07
CA ARG A 231 51.25 3.01 -5.93
C ARG A 231 50.78 4.37 -5.39
N LEU A 232 51.69 5.34 -5.22
CA LEU A 232 51.35 6.69 -4.75
C LEU A 232 50.48 7.46 -5.76
N ASP A 233 50.78 7.36 -7.06
CA ASP A 233 50.00 7.98 -8.12
C ASP A 233 48.58 7.37 -8.17
N PHE A 234 48.41 6.06 -7.93
CA PHE A 234 47.09 5.41 -7.77
C PHE A 234 46.36 5.87 -6.49
N VAL A 235 47.05 5.95 -5.35
CA VAL A 235 46.46 6.48 -4.10
C VAL A 235 45.90 7.89 -4.31
N ARG A 236 46.65 8.77 -4.99
CA ARG A 236 46.21 10.14 -5.32
C ARG A 236 45.04 10.16 -6.30
N MET A 237 45.00 9.23 -7.26
CA MET A 237 43.86 9.06 -8.17
C MET A 237 42.59 8.68 -7.41
N GLN A 238 42.66 7.70 -6.48
CA GLN A 238 41.51 7.28 -5.68
C GLN A 238 41.07 8.32 -4.64
N ILE A 239 41.99 9.09 -4.06
CA ILE A 239 41.65 10.24 -3.22
C ILE A 239 40.88 11.28 -4.01
N ARG A 240 41.29 11.57 -5.26
CA ARG A 240 40.54 12.51 -6.12
C ARG A 240 39.18 11.95 -6.52
N GLU A 241 39.10 10.70 -6.98
CA GLU A 241 37.83 10.06 -7.36
C GLU A 241 36.84 10.01 -6.19
N SER A 242 37.34 9.77 -4.98
CA SER A 242 36.51 9.78 -3.76
C SER A 242 36.14 11.20 -3.33
N ARG A 243 37.01 12.20 -3.55
CA ARG A 243 36.68 13.62 -3.29
C ARG A 243 35.62 14.12 -4.26
N GLU A 244 35.75 13.85 -5.56
CA GLU A 244 34.74 14.25 -6.55
C GLU A 244 33.36 13.69 -6.20
N ARG A 245 33.28 12.47 -5.64
CA ARG A 245 32.03 11.89 -5.09
C ARG A 245 31.59 12.53 -3.76
N TYR A 246 32.52 12.79 -2.84
CA TYR A 246 32.21 13.42 -1.55
C TYR A 246 31.71 14.86 -1.71
N GLU A 247 32.34 15.64 -2.59
CA GLU A 247 31.93 16.99 -2.97
C GLU A 247 30.52 16.97 -3.58
N GLN A 248 30.20 16.01 -4.46
CA GLN A 248 28.86 15.85 -5.03
C GLN A 248 27.80 15.60 -3.94
N ILE A 249 27.97 14.62 -3.05
CA ILE A 249 26.96 14.34 -2.02
C ILE A 249 26.88 15.45 -0.95
N SER A 250 27.97 16.20 -0.73
CA SER A 250 28.02 17.36 0.15
C SER A 250 27.27 18.56 -0.46
N GLU A 251 27.44 18.82 -1.76
CA GLU A 251 26.68 19.85 -2.46
C GLU A 251 25.19 19.49 -2.56
N GLU A 252 24.86 18.23 -2.90
CA GLU A 252 23.47 17.76 -2.89
C GLU A 252 22.84 17.87 -1.48
N ARG A 253 23.57 17.52 -0.42
CA ARG A 253 23.13 17.74 0.96
C ARG A 253 22.85 19.23 1.21
N PHE A 254 23.78 20.12 0.86
CA PHE A 254 23.61 21.56 1.09
C PHE A 254 22.41 22.13 0.33
N GLN A 255 22.22 21.74 -0.94
CA GLN A 255 21.06 22.14 -1.74
C GLN A 255 19.74 21.64 -1.12
N ARG A 256 19.68 20.37 -0.68
CA ARG A 256 18.52 19.79 0.01
C ARG A 256 18.24 20.51 1.35
N GLU A 257 19.27 20.88 2.12
CA GLU A 257 19.13 21.67 3.35
C GLU A 257 18.63 23.10 3.07
N GLU A 258 19.12 23.78 2.01
CA GLU A 258 18.65 25.11 1.64
C GLU A 258 17.19 25.09 1.15
N ASP A 259 16.79 24.10 0.37
CA ASP A 259 15.40 23.96 -0.08
C ASP A 259 14.44 23.67 1.09
N ILE A 260 14.85 22.88 2.09
CA ILE A 260 14.09 22.74 3.35
C ILE A 260 13.98 24.10 4.08
N LEU A 261 15.06 24.88 4.16
CA LEU A 261 15.01 26.21 4.78
C LEU A 261 14.08 27.18 4.01
N ARG A 262 13.99 27.06 2.68
CA ARG A 262 13.04 27.82 1.83
C ARG A 262 11.59 27.37 2.05
N GLU A 263 11.32 26.06 2.04
CA GLU A 263 9.98 25.49 2.31
C GLU A 263 9.44 25.90 3.69
N PHE A 264 10.30 25.88 4.71
CA PHE A 264 9.92 26.16 6.10
C PHE A 264 10.22 27.62 6.53
N SER A 265 10.46 28.52 5.57
CA SER A 265 10.75 29.94 5.77
C SER A 265 9.70 30.73 6.57
N GLN A 266 8.48 30.20 6.69
CA GLN A 266 7.42 30.74 7.55
C GLN A 266 7.59 30.44 9.05
N MET A 267 8.38 29.42 9.45
CA MET A 267 8.50 29.01 10.86
C MET A 267 9.05 30.09 11.80
N PRO A 268 10.05 30.92 11.45
CA PRO A 268 10.48 32.02 12.31
C PRO A 268 9.38 33.06 12.55
N GLY A 269 8.52 33.32 11.56
CA GLY A 269 7.35 34.19 11.70
C GLY A 269 6.32 33.61 12.66
N LEU A 270 5.96 32.33 12.47
CA LEU A 270 5.06 31.60 13.38
C LEU A 270 5.57 31.56 14.82
N HIS A 271 6.89 31.41 15.02
CA HIS A 271 7.49 31.45 16.35
C HIS A 271 7.41 32.85 16.98
N GLY A 272 7.66 33.90 16.19
CA GLY A 272 7.50 35.30 16.63
C GLY A 272 6.06 35.61 17.04
N GLU A 273 5.08 35.27 16.20
CA GLU A 273 3.65 35.41 16.50
C GLU A 273 3.26 34.71 17.82
N LEU A 274 3.81 33.51 18.09
CA LEU A 274 3.55 32.78 19.32
C LEU A 274 4.15 33.45 20.56
N VAL A 275 5.37 33.98 20.47
CA VAL A 275 6.00 34.71 21.58
C VAL A 275 5.22 36.00 21.89
N GLU A 276 4.78 36.72 20.86
CA GLU A 276 3.93 37.91 21.03
C GLU A 276 2.59 37.55 21.70
N MET A 277 1.88 36.54 21.18
CA MET A 277 0.62 36.06 21.79
C MET A 277 0.78 35.58 23.24
N GLU A 278 1.91 34.94 23.59
CA GLU A 278 2.15 34.46 24.95
C GLU A 278 2.32 35.63 25.94
N GLU A 279 3.08 36.65 25.57
CA GLU A 279 3.26 37.87 26.40
C GLU A 279 1.96 38.69 26.50
N GLU A 280 1.17 38.77 25.43
CA GLU A 280 -0.17 39.37 25.48
C GLU A 280 -1.09 38.63 26.47
N ILE A 281 -1.11 37.28 26.41
CA ILE A 281 -1.91 36.45 27.32
C ILE A 281 -1.43 36.60 28.78
N LYS A 282 -0.12 36.73 29.04
CA LYS A 282 0.42 37.02 30.38
C LYS A 282 -0.04 38.39 30.88
N GLY A 283 0.07 39.43 30.05
CA GLY A 283 -0.36 40.79 30.39
C GLY A 283 -1.86 40.90 30.66
N GLU A 284 -2.69 40.24 29.85
CA GLU A 284 -4.14 40.21 30.07
C GLU A 284 -4.54 39.40 31.31
N LYS A 285 -3.87 38.27 31.61
CA LYS A 285 -4.10 37.52 32.86
C LYS A 285 -3.77 38.33 34.11
N ALA A 286 -2.64 39.03 34.14
CA ALA A 286 -2.28 39.89 35.26
C ALA A 286 -3.31 41.02 35.49
N ARG A 287 -3.94 41.51 34.42
CA ARG A 287 -5.06 42.46 34.49
C ARG A 287 -6.36 41.81 34.99
N GLU A 288 -6.65 40.57 34.61
CA GLU A 288 -7.81 39.82 35.14
C GLU A 288 -7.66 39.59 36.65
N GLU A 289 -6.50 39.13 37.11
CA GLU A 289 -6.20 38.93 38.54
C GLU A 289 -6.34 40.23 39.36
N GLU A 290 -5.84 41.35 38.84
CA GLU A 290 -5.97 42.66 39.48
C GLU A 290 -7.44 43.15 39.51
N LEU A 291 -8.21 42.97 38.43
CA LEU A 291 -9.65 43.26 38.42
C LEU A 291 -10.41 42.36 39.43
N GLN A 292 -10.05 41.07 39.51
CA GLN A 292 -10.63 40.13 40.46
C GLN A 292 -10.32 40.52 41.91
N ARG A 293 -9.08 40.97 42.18
CA ARG A 293 -8.68 41.53 43.49
C ARG A 293 -9.50 42.76 43.84
N GLN A 294 -9.62 43.73 42.92
CA GLN A 294 -10.40 44.95 43.15
C GLN A 294 -11.89 44.68 43.38
N ILE A 295 -12.50 43.75 42.62
CA ILE A 295 -13.90 43.33 42.84
C ILE A 295 -14.04 42.69 44.22
N SER A 296 -13.10 41.84 44.61
CA SER A 296 -13.12 41.14 45.90
C SER A 296 -13.01 42.12 47.06
N GLU A 297 -12.04 43.05 47.04
CA GLU A 297 -11.84 44.06 48.09
C GLU A 297 -13.05 44.99 48.26
N ARG A 298 -13.65 45.45 47.14
CA ARG A 298 -14.83 46.31 47.18
C ARG A 298 -16.08 45.54 47.66
N ARG A 299 -16.24 44.28 47.27
CA ARG A 299 -17.31 43.38 47.76
C ARG A 299 -17.14 43.05 49.25
N ASP A 300 -15.92 42.79 49.71
CA ASP A 300 -15.59 42.52 51.11
C ASP A 300 -15.89 43.73 52.00
N PHE A 301 -15.52 44.94 51.58
CA PHE A 301 -15.84 46.16 52.32
C PHE A 301 -17.36 46.37 52.42
N THR A 302 -18.07 46.31 51.29
CA THR A 302 -19.52 46.50 51.22
C THR A 302 -20.29 45.43 52.01
N SER A 303 -19.86 44.16 51.97
CA SER A 303 -20.51 43.09 52.74
C SER A 303 -20.23 43.19 54.24
N LYS A 304 -18.98 43.46 54.68
CA LYS A 304 -18.64 43.64 56.10
C LYS A 304 -19.32 44.85 56.73
N LYS A 305 -19.59 45.91 55.96
CA LYS A 305 -20.37 47.08 56.38
C LYS A 305 -21.86 47.00 55.98
N SER A 306 -22.37 45.90 55.42
CA SER A 306 -23.77 45.77 54.97
C SER A 306 -24.81 45.99 56.08
N ARG A 307 -24.48 45.65 57.34
CA ARG A 307 -25.29 45.95 58.53
C ARG A 307 -25.55 47.45 58.78
N PHE A 308 -24.81 48.33 58.11
CA PHE A 308 -25.01 49.77 58.13
C PHE A 308 -25.90 50.26 56.98
N THR A 309 -26.37 49.38 56.08
CA THR A 309 -27.30 49.68 54.99
C THR A 309 -28.75 49.38 55.40
N GLY A 310 -29.72 49.97 54.69
CA GLY A 310 -31.14 49.82 55.02
C GLY A 310 -31.55 50.39 56.40
N LYS A 311 -32.74 50.02 56.86
CA LYS A 311 -33.41 50.64 58.01
C LYS A 311 -32.69 50.40 59.33
N ASP A 312 -32.16 49.20 59.53
CA ASP A 312 -31.44 48.85 60.76
C ASP A 312 -30.14 49.64 60.89
N GLY A 313 -29.48 49.94 59.75
CA GLY A 313 -28.36 50.87 59.70
C GLY A 313 -28.73 52.30 60.14
N VAL A 314 -29.87 52.82 59.67
CA VAL A 314 -30.40 54.14 60.08
C VAL A 314 -30.67 54.18 61.59
N LEU A 315 -31.30 53.14 62.14
CA LEU A 315 -31.63 53.05 63.56
C LEU A 315 -30.38 52.90 64.43
N HIS A 316 -29.44 52.04 64.05
CA HIS A 316 -28.17 51.86 64.76
C HIS A 316 -27.33 53.16 64.79
N MET A 317 -27.29 53.90 63.67
CA MET A 317 -26.64 55.22 63.64
C MET A 317 -27.34 56.22 64.54
N ARG A 318 -28.69 56.30 64.52
CA ARG A 318 -29.44 57.16 65.46
C ARG A 318 -29.06 56.83 66.89
N ASP A 319 -29.18 55.58 67.30
CA ASP A 319 -29.06 55.20 68.71
C ASP A 319 -27.64 55.46 69.24
N SER A 320 -26.62 55.14 68.45
CA SER A 320 -25.23 55.41 68.83
C SER A 320 -24.87 56.91 68.79
N LEU A 321 -25.45 57.70 67.87
CA LEU A 321 -25.27 59.16 67.86
C LEU A 321 -26.02 59.85 69.00
N LEU A 322 -27.21 59.35 69.40
CA LEU A 322 -27.96 59.84 70.56
C LEU A 322 -27.23 59.50 71.86
N GLU A 323 -26.61 58.33 71.97
CA GLU A 323 -25.80 57.97 73.15
C GLU A 323 -24.62 58.95 73.33
N THR A 324 -23.83 59.18 72.27
CA THR A 324 -22.72 60.15 72.28
C THR A 324 -23.20 61.59 72.51
N TYR A 325 -24.27 62.02 71.84
CA TYR A 325 -24.86 63.36 72.02
C TYR A 325 -25.37 63.57 73.45
N ASN A 326 -26.09 62.62 74.03
CA ASN A 326 -26.64 62.74 75.40
C ASN A 326 -25.52 62.74 76.46
N SER A 327 -24.47 61.94 76.26
CA SER A 327 -23.26 61.96 77.09
C SER A 327 -22.59 63.35 77.07
N ALA A 328 -22.43 63.94 75.88
CA ALA A 328 -21.90 65.28 75.71
C ALA A 328 -22.84 66.40 76.23
N HIS A 329 -24.16 66.21 76.10
CA HIS A 329 -25.16 67.24 76.35
C HIS A 329 -25.14 67.76 77.78
N ALA A 330 -24.94 66.89 78.78
CA ALA A 330 -24.84 67.30 80.18
C ALA A 330 -23.72 68.34 80.38
N ASN A 331 -22.57 68.15 79.73
CA ASN A 331 -21.40 69.00 79.89
C ASN A 331 -21.50 70.27 79.02
N VAL A 332 -22.01 70.19 77.79
CA VAL A 332 -22.29 71.38 76.96
C VAL A 332 -23.37 72.26 77.60
N ARG A 333 -24.38 71.66 78.23
CA ARG A 333 -25.38 72.39 79.02
C ARG A 333 -24.77 73.04 80.25
N SER A 334 -23.90 72.34 81.01
CA SER A 334 -23.13 72.92 82.11
C SER A 334 -22.31 74.15 81.67
N PHE A 335 -21.69 74.08 80.48
CA PHE A 335 -20.97 75.21 79.87
C PHE A 335 -21.92 76.38 79.52
N LEU A 336 -23.07 76.12 78.90
CA LEU A 336 -24.06 77.15 78.57
C LEU A 336 -24.71 77.80 79.82
N ASP A 337 -25.00 77.01 80.85
CA ASP A 337 -25.51 77.51 82.14
C ASP A 337 -24.43 78.29 82.91
N PHE A 338 -23.14 77.92 82.79
CA PHE A 338 -22.03 78.75 83.24
C PHE A 338 -22.00 80.09 82.51
N CYS A 339 -22.16 80.11 81.17
CA CYS A 339 -22.21 81.35 80.40
C CYS A 339 -23.35 82.27 80.90
N LYS A 340 -24.56 81.71 81.00
CA LYS A 340 -25.77 82.42 81.47
C LYS A 340 -25.63 82.97 82.89
N LYS A 341 -24.97 82.24 83.79
CA LYS A 341 -24.77 82.68 85.19
C LYS A 341 -23.72 83.79 85.36
N ASN A 342 -22.83 83.98 84.37
CA ASN A 342 -21.67 84.86 84.50
C ASN A 342 -21.68 86.08 83.58
N LEU A 343 -22.75 86.28 82.80
CA LEU A 343 -22.96 87.45 81.94
C LEU A 343 -24.26 88.16 82.34
N GLU A 344 -24.13 89.39 82.86
CA GLU A 344 -25.28 90.18 83.30
C GLU A 344 -26.12 90.67 82.11
N GLY A 345 -27.44 90.79 82.31
CA GLY A 345 -28.40 91.26 81.29
C GLY A 345 -28.95 90.21 80.32
N PHE A 346 -28.60 88.92 80.45
CA PHE A 346 -29.09 87.85 79.57
C PHE A 346 -30.42 87.22 80.02
N GLU A 347 -31.51 87.98 79.90
CA GLU A 347 -32.86 87.50 80.22
C GLU A 347 -33.53 86.73 79.07
N PHE A 348 -34.15 85.59 79.39
CA PHE A 348 -35.15 84.94 78.53
C PHE A 348 -36.53 85.54 78.85
N GLN A 349 -37.18 86.20 77.88
CA GLN A 349 -38.36 87.03 78.13
C GLN A 349 -39.70 86.25 78.21
N GLN A 350 -40.49 86.52 79.27
CA GLN A 350 -41.95 86.31 79.34
C GLN A 350 -42.59 87.43 80.21
N LYS A 351 -43.90 87.70 80.12
CA LYS A 351 -44.55 88.89 80.73
C LYS A 351 -45.96 88.71 81.34
N ASP A 352 -46.18 89.47 82.42
CA ASP A 352 -47.37 90.17 83.00
C ASP A 352 -48.79 89.60 83.03
N ILE A 353 -49.62 90.09 83.99
CA ILE A 353 -50.87 89.44 84.46
C ILE A 353 -52.20 90.10 84.03
N GLU A 354 -52.45 91.41 84.12
CA GLU A 354 -53.61 91.98 83.39
C GLU A 354 -53.36 91.87 81.87
N LYS A 355 -52.07 91.94 81.50
CA LYS A 355 -51.59 91.48 80.19
C LYS A 355 -51.88 89.98 79.96
N ARG A 356 -51.91 89.10 80.98
CA ARG A 356 -52.34 87.68 80.88
C ARG A 356 -53.86 87.51 80.80
N GLU A 357 -54.68 88.54 80.99
CA GLU A 357 -56.16 88.45 80.82
C GLU A 357 -56.65 89.12 79.54
N LEU A 358 -56.14 90.31 79.19
CA LEU A 358 -56.34 90.80 77.82
C LEU A 358 -55.52 89.99 76.82
N GLN A 359 -54.35 89.45 77.18
CA GLN A 359 -53.78 88.24 76.58
C GLN A 359 -54.11 86.95 77.36
N ALA A 360 -55.32 86.82 77.92
CA ALA A 360 -55.98 85.52 77.96
C ALA A 360 -56.69 85.43 76.63
N SER A 361 -57.65 86.33 76.36
CA SER A 361 -58.36 86.38 75.08
C SER A 361 -57.47 86.74 73.89
N VAL A 362 -56.46 87.61 74.04
CA VAL A 362 -55.45 87.81 72.99
C VAL A 362 -54.41 86.69 72.96
N LYS A 363 -54.11 85.93 74.03
CA LYS A 363 -53.36 84.66 73.87
C LYS A 363 -54.22 83.56 73.26
N GLU A 364 -55.53 83.58 73.47
CA GLU A 364 -56.45 82.58 72.96
C GLU A 364 -56.69 82.82 71.48
N LEU A 365 -56.83 84.09 71.07
CA LEU A 365 -56.85 84.50 69.67
C LEU A 365 -55.46 84.45 69.02
N GLU A 366 -54.36 84.85 69.69
CA GLU A 366 -52.99 84.65 69.18
C GLU A 366 -52.65 83.16 69.09
N ALA A 367 -53.05 82.32 70.07
CA ALA A 367 -52.82 80.88 70.03
C ALA A 367 -53.73 80.21 69.00
N ARG A 368 -54.99 80.62 68.84
CA ARG A 368 -55.88 80.07 67.81
C ARG A 368 -55.53 80.56 66.41
N VAL A 369 -54.96 81.76 66.27
CA VAL A 369 -54.33 82.25 65.03
C VAL A 369 -52.98 81.59 64.80
N ALA A 370 -52.22 81.24 65.84
CA ALA A 370 -50.96 80.48 65.74
C ALA A 370 -51.20 78.98 65.51
N GLU A 371 -52.31 78.44 65.99
CA GLU A 371 -52.82 77.09 65.76
C GLU A 371 -53.36 77.01 64.34
N LEU A 372 -54.26 77.89 63.90
CA LEU A 372 -54.69 77.97 62.49
C LEU A 372 -53.54 78.35 61.54
N THR A 373 -52.52 79.08 62.01
CA THR A 373 -51.26 79.31 61.27
C THR A 373 -50.40 78.06 61.23
N GLY A 374 -50.30 77.31 62.34
CA GLY A 374 -49.58 76.05 62.43
C GLY A 374 -50.24 74.95 61.60
N GLU A 375 -51.56 74.85 61.61
CA GLU A 375 -52.37 74.03 60.72
C GLU A 375 -52.21 74.48 59.26
N ARG A 376 -52.35 75.78 58.96
CA ARG A 376 -52.12 76.30 57.59
C ARG A 376 -50.73 75.98 57.10
N ASP A 377 -49.70 76.18 57.91
CA ASP A 377 -48.31 76.04 57.50
C ASP A 377 -47.87 74.57 57.54
N SER A 378 -48.49 73.73 58.39
CA SER A 378 -48.44 72.27 58.33
C SER A 378 -49.11 71.73 57.07
N LEU A 379 -50.34 72.14 56.75
CA LEU A 379 -51.06 71.82 55.51
C LEU A 379 -50.29 72.33 54.28
N ARG A 380 -49.67 73.50 54.34
CA ARG A 380 -48.84 74.05 53.26
C ARG A 380 -47.52 73.30 53.11
N SER A 381 -46.96 72.79 54.21
CA SER A 381 -45.85 71.84 54.20
C SER A 381 -46.29 70.49 53.60
N HIS A 382 -47.49 70.01 53.94
CA HIS A 382 -48.09 68.79 53.41
C HIS A 382 -48.39 68.89 51.91
N VAL A 383 -48.95 70.02 51.44
CA VAL A 383 -49.15 70.31 50.02
C VAL A 383 -47.82 70.40 49.29
N ARG A 384 -46.82 71.12 49.82
CA ARG A 384 -45.46 71.14 49.25
C ARG A 384 -44.81 69.76 49.21
N LYS A 385 -45.08 68.92 50.21
CA LYS A 385 -44.62 67.53 50.23
C LYS A 385 -45.32 66.74 49.13
N LEU A 386 -46.65 66.80 49.04
CA LEU A 386 -47.42 66.17 47.96
C LEU A 386 -47.01 66.69 46.57
N GLU A 387 -46.63 67.97 46.42
CA GLU A 387 -46.05 68.54 45.19
C GLU A 387 -44.64 68.01 44.87
N LYS A 388 -43.82 67.68 45.89
CA LYS A 388 -42.53 66.97 45.72
C LYS A 388 -42.79 65.51 45.36
N ASP A 389 -43.54 64.81 46.20
CA ASP A 389 -43.91 63.39 46.06
C ASP A 389 -44.55 63.14 44.67
N LEU A 390 -45.43 64.02 44.17
CA LEU A 390 -46.03 63.93 42.83
C LEU A 390 -45.02 64.11 41.69
N LYS A 391 -44.04 65.02 41.83
CA LYS A 391 -42.97 65.23 40.83
C LYS A 391 -42.00 64.05 40.80
N GLU A 392 -41.67 63.49 41.95
CA GLU A 392 -40.84 62.28 42.06
C GLU A 392 -41.59 61.05 41.52
N THR A 393 -42.91 60.98 41.73
CA THR A 393 -43.76 59.96 41.10
C THR A 393 -43.82 60.13 39.57
N ALA A 394 -43.97 61.35 39.06
CA ALA A 394 -43.94 61.61 37.62
C ALA A 394 -42.59 61.25 36.97
N PHE A 395 -41.47 61.60 37.63
CA PHE A 395 -40.13 61.25 37.15
C PHE A 395 -39.84 59.74 37.21
N THR A 396 -40.35 59.04 38.23
CA THR A 396 -40.24 57.57 38.28
C THR A 396 -41.12 56.87 37.25
N VAL A 397 -42.30 57.42 36.92
CA VAL A 397 -43.09 56.97 35.76
C VAL A 397 -42.32 57.17 34.45
N GLU A 398 -41.79 58.36 34.17
CA GLU A 398 -41.01 58.64 32.95
C GLU A 398 -39.79 57.70 32.81
N LYS A 399 -39.14 57.38 33.93
CA LYS A 399 -38.03 56.41 33.97
C LYS A 399 -38.50 54.97 33.70
N LEU A 400 -39.63 54.55 34.27
CA LEU A 400 -40.20 53.22 34.07
C LEU A 400 -40.76 53.04 32.65
N GLU A 401 -41.31 54.08 32.04
CA GLU A 401 -41.73 54.08 30.62
C GLU A 401 -40.53 53.83 29.70
N LYS A 402 -39.41 54.53 29.92
CA LYS A 402 -38.16 54.30 29.15
C LYS A 402 -37.53 52.93 29.39
N GLU A 403 -37.61 52.40 30.61
CA GLU A 403 -37.21 51.02 30.89
C GLU A 403 -38.14 49.97 30.26
N LEU A 404 -39.43 50.28 30.11
CA LEU A 404 -40.41 49.44 29.43
C LEU A 404 -40.20 49.43 27.91
N GLU A 405 -39.94 50.60 27.30
CA GLU A 405 -39.57 50.73 25.88
C GLU A 405 -38.31 49.90 25.58
N ALA A 406 -37.24 50.10 26.37
CA ALA A 406 -35.97 49.38 26.18
C ALA A 406 -36.12 47.85 26.36
N ARG A 407 -36.96 47.41 27.31
CA ARG A 407 -37.29 45.98 27.49
C ARG A 407 -38.12 45.43 26.35
N THR A 408 -39.05 46.22 25.80
CA THR A 408 -39.89 45.81 24.66
C THR A 408 -39.04 45.61 23.41
N ALA A 409 -38.16 46.57 23.08
CA ALA A 409 -37.24 46.45 21.94
C ALA A 409 -36.30 45.24 22.08
N SER A 410 -35.76 44.98 23.29
CA SER A 410 -34.92 43.80 23.55
C SER A 410 -35.71 42.48 23.48
N LEU A 411 -37.01 42.48 23.78
CA LEU A 411 -37.88 41.33 23.61
C LEU A 411 -38.18 41.07 22.13
N GLU A 412 -38.43 42.10 21.32
CA GLU A 412 -38.62 42.00 19.87
C GLU A 412 -37.36 41.48 19.17
N GLU A 413 -36.18 41.98 19.54
CA GLU A 413 -34.88 41.48 19.07
C GLU A 413 -34.69 39.99 19.43
N SER A 414 -35.02 39.61 20.67
CA SER A 414 -34.96 38.22 21.13
C SER A 414 -35.94 37.29 20.40
N GLN A 415 -37.13 37.79 20.03
CA GLN A 415 -38.13 37.04 19.24
C GLN A 415 -37.68 36.88 17.79
N ALA A 416 -37.10 37.91 17.17
CA ALA A 416 -36.55 37.82 15.83
C ALA A 416 -35.40 36.79 15.75
N ALA A 417 -34.49 36.79 16.72
CA ALA A 417 -33.43 35.80 16.82
C ALA A 417 -33.96 34.37 17.04
N ALA A 418 -35.04 34.21 17.82
CA ALA A 418 -35.65 32.90 18.05
C ALA A 418 -36.31 32.31 16.78
N GLU A 419 -36.99 33.13 15.96
CA GLU A 419 -37.54 32.69 14.68
C GLU A 419 -36.46 32.44 13.62
N GLN A 420 -35.34 33.17 13.64
CA GLN A 420 -34.17 32.86 12.80
C GLN A 420 -33.59 31.47 13.11
N LEU A 421 -33.27 31.20 14.39
CA LEU A 421 -32.74 29.91 14.85
C LEU A 421 -33.68 28.73 14.54
N LYS A 422 -34.98 28.97 14.53
CA LYS A 422 -36.03 27.99 14.21
C LYS A 422 -36.05 27.62 12.73
N GLU A 423 -35.87 28.59 11.83
CA GLU A 423 -35.79 28.32 10.38
C GLU A 423 -34.42 27.72 10.01
N GLU A 424 -33.32 28.12 10.67
CA GLU A 424 -32.03 27.44 10.58
C GLU A 424 -32.14 25.96 10.97
N LEU A 425 -32.74 25.66 12.14
CA LEU A 425 -32.91 24.30 12.65
C LEU A 425 -33.79 23.44 11.71
N LYS A 426 -34.83 24.03 11.10
CA LYS A 426 -35.62 23.38 10.05
C LYS A 426 -34.78 23.05 8.82
N SER A 427 -34.00 24.00 8.30
CA SER A 427 -33.13 23.78 7.13
C SER A 427 -32.06 22.71 7.39
N LEU A 428 -31.56 22.63 8.63
CA LEU A 428 -30.61 21.60 9.07
C LEU A 428 -31.28 20.22 9.17
N GLY A 429 -32.56 20.16 9.57
CA GLY A 429 -33.37 18.93 9.54
C GLY A 429 -33.61 18.42 8.11
N GLU A 430 -33.99 19.32 7.20
CA GLU A 430 -34.17 18.99 5.76
C GLU A 430 -32.85 18.46 5.15
N SER A 431 -31.72 19.08 5.49
CA SER A 431 -30.38 18.61 5.10
C SER A 431 -30.03 17.23 5.68
N TYR A 432 -30.34 17.00 6.97
CA TYR A 432 -30.10 15.72 7.64
C TYR A 432 -30.88 14.56 6.99
N ASP A 433 -32.17 14.76 6.71
CA ASP A 433 -32.99 13.72 6.06
C ASP A 433 -32.55 13.44 4.62
N ALA A 434 -32.08 14.46 3.88
CA ALA A 434 -31.50 14.27 2.55
C ALA A 434 -30.21 13.40 2.61
N ILE A 435 -29.29 13.70 3.53
CA ILE A 435 -28.08 12.90 3.76
C ILE A 435 -28.42 11.47 4.21
N ARG A 436 -29.47 11.32 5.03
CA ARG A 436 -29.94 10.01 5.49
C ARG A 436 -30.46 9.16 4.32
N LEU A 437 -31.26 9.75 3.44
CA LEU A 437 -31.76 9.08 2.23
C LEU A 437 -30.61 8.68 1.29
N GLU A 438 -29.64 9.55 1.04
CA GLU A 438 -28.46 9.21 0.22
C GLU A 438 -27.65 8.06 0.85
N SER A 439 -27.53 8.04 2.18
CA SER A 439 -26.88 6.93 2.90
C SER A 439 -27.66 5.62 2.79
N GLU A 440 -28.99 5.66 2.90
CA GLU A 440 -29.88 4.50 2.68
C GLU A 440 -29.80 3.97 1.23
N GLU A 441 -29.64 4.84 0.24
CA GLU A 441 -29.47 4.45 -1.17
C GLU A 441 -28.10 3.82 -1.43
N ARG A 442 -27.00 4.46 -0.98
CA ARG A 442 -25.64 3.91 -1.09
C ARG A 442 -25.50 2.55 -0.40
N ALA A 443 -26.18 2.33 0.73
CA ALA A 443 -26.23 1.03 1.39
C ALA A 443 -26.87 -0.05 0.50
N ARG A 444 -27.99 0.26 -0.18
CA ARG A 444 -28.64 -0.65 -1.16
C ARG A 444 -27.79 -0.89 -2.40
N GLU A 445 -26.93 0.04 -2.80
CA GLU A 445 -25.97 -0.20 -3.89
C GLU A 445 -24.86 -1.16 -3.47
N ILE A 446 -24.29 -0.99 -2.27
CA ILE A 446 -23.30 -1.92 -1.71
C ILE A 446 -23.89 -3.34 -1.59
N GLU A 447 -25.14 -3.47 -1.15
CA GLU A 447 -25.86 -4.75 -1.08
C GLU A 447 -26.01 -5.42 -2.47
N LYS A 448 -26.33 -4.65 -3.52
CA LYS A 448 -26.38 -5.16 -4.91
C LYS A 448 -25.02 -5.60 -5.44
N LEU A 449 -23.93 -4.98 -4.99
CA LEU A 449 -22.56 -5.28 -5.45
C LEU A 449 -21.95 -6.50 -4.73
N ALA A 450 -22.41 -6.84 -3.52
CA ALA A 450 -21.93 -7.98 -2.74
C ALA A 450 -21.84 -9.32 -3.52
N PRO A 451 -22.89 -9.79 -4.25
CA PRO A 451 -22.82 -11.07 -4.98
C PRO A 451 -21.78 -11.10 -6.13
N LEU A 452 -21.33 -9.94 -6.63
CA LEU A 452 -20.27 -9.89 -7.65
C LEU A 452 -18.93 -10.39 -7.10
N VAL A 453 -18.72 -10.32 -5.79
CA VAL A 453 -17.51 -10.83 -5.12
C VAL A 453 -17.44 -12.37 -5.20
N ASP A 454 -18.57 -13.05 -5.13
CA ASP A 454 -18.63 -14.51 -5.22
C ASP A 454 -18.59 -14.99 -6.67
N ILE A 455 -19.29 -14.31 -7.59
CA ILE A 455 -19.15 -14.54 -9.04
C ILE A 455 -17.69 -14.39 -9.49
N ARG A 456 -16.95 -13.42 -8.93
CA ARG A 456 -15.51 -13.27 -9.20
C ARG A 456 -14.71 -14.51 -8.73
N LYS A 457 -15.02 -15.08 -7.55
CA LYS A 457 -14.34 -16.30 -7.07
C LYS A 457 -14.61 -17.50 -7.97
N GLU A 458 -15.85 -17.65 -8.42
CA GLU A 458 -16.25 -18.71 -9.38
C GLU A 458 -15.46 -18.58 -10.69
N LEU A 459 -15.36 -17.37 -11.25
CA LEU A 459 -14.54 -17.09 -12.44
C LEU A 459 -13.03 -17.32 -12.21
N GLU A 460 -12.50 -17.00 -11.02
CA GLU A 460 -11.10 -17.29 -10.68
C GLU A 460 -10.82 -18.81 -10.61
N VAL A 461 -11.78 -19.60 -10.12
CA VAL A 461 -11.73 -21.07 -10.13
C VAL A 461 -11.85 -21.63 -11.57
N GLU A 462 -12.77 -21.12 -12.38
CA GLU A 462 -12.92 -21.54 -13.78
C GLU A 462 -11.66 -21.23 -14.60
N VAL A 463 -11.08 -20.03 -14.44
CA VAL A 463 -9.81 -19.65 -15.08
C VAL A 463 -8.65 -20.54 -14.61
N ALA A 464 -8.64 -21.00 -13.35
CA ALA A 464 -7.65 -21.96 -12.87
C ALA A 464 -7.82 -23.36 -13.51
N ALA A 465 -9.06 -23.82 -13.67
CA ALA A 465 -9.37 -25.08 -14.36
C ALA A 465 -8.97 -25.01 -15.85
N LEU A 466 -9.37 -23.95 -16.57
CA LEU A 466 -9.02 -23.75 -17.98
C LEU A 466 -7.50 -23.69 -18.20
N LYS A 467 -6.74 -23.08 -17.28
CA LYS A 467 -5.26 -23.09 -17.32
C LYS A 467 -4.67 -24.49 -17.16
N LYS A 468 -5.27 -25.36 -16.34
CA LYS A 468 -4.87 -26.77 -16.20
C LYS A 468 -5.16 -27.55 -17.49
N ASP A 469 -6.36 -27.41 -18.04
CA ASP A 469 -6.77 -28.05 -19.29
C ASP A 469 -5.90 -27.65 -20.49
N VAL A 470 -5.55 -26.37 -20.61
CA VAL A 470 -4.61 -25.87 -21.64
C VAL A 470 -3.22 -26.50 -21.46
N LYS A 471 -2.72 -26.63 -20.23
CA LYS A 471 -1.43 -27.26 -19.94
C LYS A 471 -1.44 -28.75 -20.30
N GLU A 472 -2.51 -29.48 -19.98
CA GLU A 472 -2.67 -30.90 -20.30
C GLU A 472 -2.80 -31.15 -21.81
N LYS A 473 -3.62 -30.36 -22.51
CA LYS A 473 -3.73 -30.42 -23.98
C LYS A 473 -2.42 -30.05 -24.67
N THR A 474 -1.67 -29.08 -24.15
CA THR A 474 -0.32 -28.73 -24.66
C THR A 474 0.68 -29.87 -24.46
N GLY A 475 0.62 -30.58 -23.33
CA GLY A 475 1.41 -31.79 -23.10
C GLY A 475 1.06 -32.92 -24.08
N HIS A 476 -0.23 -33.13 -24.34
CA HIS A 476 -0.69 -34.14 -25.30
C HIS A 476 -0.29 -33.82 -26.75
N ILE A 477 -0.36 -32.55 -27.17
CA ILE A 477 0.15 -32.10 -28.48
C ILE A 477 1.64 -32.45 -28.62
N LYS A 478 2.47 -32.13 -27.63
CA LYS A 478 3.91 -32.47 -27.66
C LYS A 478 4.20 -33.97 -27.74
N ALA A 479 3.36 -34.81 -27.12
CA ALA A 479 3.47 -36.26 -27.27
C ALA A 479 3.14 -36.72 -28.70
N LEU A 480 2.06 -36.19 -29.29
CA LEU A 480 1.67 -36.48 -30.68
C LEU A 480 2.65 -35.93 -31.72
N GLU A 481 3.36 -34.82 -31.42
CA GLU A 481 4.46 -34.29 -32.22
C GLU A 481 5.66 -35.24 -32.22
N GLY A 482 5.99 -35.83 -31.07
CA GLY A 482 7.02 -36.87 -30.93
C GLY A 482 6.67 -38.14 -31.71
N GLU A 483 5.47 -38.69 -31.50
CA GLU A 483 4.95 -39.85 -32.23
C GLU A 483 4.95 -39.62 -33.75
N ASN A 484 4.62 -38.38 -34.20
CA ASN A 484 4.74 -38.00 -35.60
C ASN A 484 6.19 -37.96 -36.12
N ALA A 485 7.17 -37.67 -35.27
CA ALA A 485 8.59 -37.69 -35.66
C ALA A 485 9.08 -39.13 -35.81
N ASP A 486 8.70 -40.02 -34.88
CA ASP A 486 9.04 -41.44 -34.91
C ASP A 486 8.41 -42.15 -36.12
N LEU A 487 7.12 -41.91 -36.38
CA LEU A 487 6.43 -42.43 -37.58
C LEU A 487 7.04 -41.91 -38.89
N LYS A 488 7.53 -40.66 -38.93
CA LYS A 488 8.26 -40.14 -40.10
C LYS A 488 9.62 -40.83 -40.29
N ALA A 489 10.31 -41.18 -39.20
CA ALA A 489 11.54 -41.96 -39.27
C ALA A 489 11.28 -43.40 -39.74
N GLU A 490 10.21 -44.06 -39.26
CA GLU A 490 9.79 -45.37 -39.72
C GLU A 490 9.43 -45.36 -41.22
N VAL A 491 8.64 -44.40 -41.68
CA VAL A 491 8.31 -44.24 -43.11
C VAL A 491 9.57 -44.00 -43.97
N ALA A 492 10.59 -43.32 -43.43
CA ALA A 492 11.87 -43.16 -44.12
C ALA A 492 12.70 -44.46 -44.19
N LEU A 493 12.63 -45.32 -43.17
CA LEU A 493 13.22 -46.66 -43.19
C LEU A 493 12.49 -47.59 -44.16
N LEU A 494 11.15 -47.57 -44.15
CA LEU A 494 10.32 -48.36 -45.08
C LEU A 494 10.57 -47.98 -46.55
N LYS A 495 10.84 -46.70 -46.84
CA LYS A 495 11.29 -46.28 -48.19
C LYS A 495 12.61 -46.92 -48.60
N LYS A 496 13.64 -46.87 -47.75
CA LYS A 496 14.94 -47.51 -48.01
C LYS A 496 14.82 -49.02 -48.23
N LEU A 497 14.04 -49.71 -47.39
CA LEU A 497 13.76 -51.14 -47.54
C LEU A 497 12.97 -51.44 -48.83
N GLY A 498 12.11 -50.51 -49.28
CA GLY A 498 11.45 -50.57 -50.58
C GLY A 498 12.43 -50.45 -51.75
N GLU A 499 13.33 -49.47 -51.71
CA GLU A 499 14.40 -49.26 -52.69
C GLU A 499 15.32 -50.49 -52.77
N GLU A 500 15.79 -51.01 -51.64
CA GLU A 500 16.58 -52.23 -51.54
C GLU A 500 15.85 -53.46 -52.13
N ASN A 501 14.56 -53.62 -51.83
CA ASN A 501 13.72 -54.66 -52.44
C ASN A 501 13.57 -54.50 -53.97
N THR A 502 13.64 -53.29 -54.51
CA THR A 502 13.66 -53.11 -55.99
C THR A 502 15.02 -53.48 -56.59
N GLY A 503 16.12 -53.19 -55.89
CA GLY A 503 17.47 -53.64 -56.26
C GLY A 503 17.57 -55.17 -56.29
N LEU A 504 17.20 -55.83 -55.18
CA LEU A 504 17.19 -57.30 -55.07
C LEU A 504 16.28 -57.97 -56.11
N LYS A 505 15.13 -57.37 -56.47
CA LYS A 505 14.29 -57.85 -57.59
C LYS A 505 15.00 -57.72 -58.94
N GLY A 506 15.81 -56.69 -59.14
CA GLY A 506 16.68 -56.52 -60.30
C GLY A 506 17.75 -57.61 -60.38
N GLU A 507 18.47 -57.86 -59.29
CA GLU A 507 19.47 -58.92 -59.18
C GLU A 507 18.86 -60.30 -59.41
N ILE A 508 17.73 -60.62 -58.77
CA ILE A 508 17.01 -61.89 -58.98
C ILE A 508 16.58 -62.04 -60.45
N LYS A 509 16.22 -60.96 -61.16
CA LYS A 509 15.91 -61.01 -62.59
C LYS A 509 17.15 -61.31 -63.43
N GLN A 510 18.30 -60.69 -63.12
CA GLN A 510 19.58 -60.98 -63.79
C GLN A 510 20.05 -62.42 -63.53
N LEU A 511 19.96 -62.89 -62.28
CA LEU A 511 20.30 -64.26 -61.90
C LEU A 511 19.40 -65.30 -62.59
N LYS A 512 18.09 -65.02 -62.74
CA LYS A 512 17.18 -65.89 -63.51
C LYS A 512 17.51 -65.92 -65.00
N GLN A 513 17.90 -64.80 -65.59
CA GLN A 513 18.35 -64.76 -66.98
C GLN A 513 19.64 -65.58 -67.15
N GLY A 514 20.65 -65.32 -66.30
CA GLY A 514 21.92 -66.06 -66.32
C GLY A 514 21.74 -67.57 -66.06
N LEU A 515 20.79 -67.97 -65.20
CA LEU A 515 20.43 -69.36 -65.00
C LEU A 515 19.86 -69.97 -66.28
N SER A 516 18.91 -69.30 -66.94
CA SER A 516 18.32 -69.78 -68.20
C SER A 516 19.35 -69.89 -69.34
N GLU A 517 20.31 -68.95 -69.42
CA GLU A 517 21.45 -69.03 -70.34
C GLU A 517 22.36 -70.23 -70.04
N LYS A 518 22.56 -70.59 -68.76
CA LYS A 518 23.29 -71.80 -68.36
C LYS A 518 22.50 -73.08 -68.61
N GLU A 519 21.18 -73.09 -68.41
CA GLU A 519 20.30 -74.22 -68.72
C GLU A 519 20.28 -74.51 -70.23
N ALA A 520 20.21 -73.47 -71.07
CA ALA A 520 20.31 -73.61 -72.53
C ALA A 520 21.69 -74.18 -72.95
N ALA A 521 22.78 -73.69 -72.35
CA ALA A 521 24.12 -74.23 -72.58
C ALA A 521 24.27 -75.69 -72.08
N LEU A 522 23.56 -76.06 -71.01
CA LEU A 522 23.51 -77.44 -70.50
C LEU A 522 22.73 -78.36 -71.44
N SER A 523 21.59 -77.92 -72.00
CA SER A 523 20.86 -78.68 -73.02
C SER A 523 21.72 -78.91 -74.26
N ALA A 524 22.32 -77.85 -74.81
CA ALA A 524 23.18 -77.95 -75.99
C ALA A 524 24.41 -78.86 -75.78
N THR A 525 24.98 -78.89 -74.56
CA THR A 525 26.07 -79.82 -74.24
C THR A 525 25.60 -81.25 -73.99
N SER A 526 24.40 -81.45 -73.43
CA SER A 526 23.75 -82.76 -73.28
C SER A 526 23.38 -83.38 -74.64
N GLU A 527 22.77 -82.61 -75.54
CA GLU A 527 22.49 -83.00 -76.92
C GLU A 527 23.77 -83.38 -77.67
N LYS A 528 24.83 -82.57 -77.52
CA LYS A 528 26.15 -82.88 -78.10
C LYS A 528 26.72 -84.18 -77.54
N LEU A 529 26.63 -84.41 -76.23
CA LEU A 529 27.06 -85.66 -75.60
C LEU A 529 26.27 -86.87 -76.14
N ALA A 530 24.94 -86.77 -76.21
CA ALA A 530 24.07 -87.82 -76.74
C ALA A 530 24.37 -88.14 -78.22
N SER A 531 24.72 -87.13 -79.02
CA SER A 531 25.17 -87.32 -80.40
C SER A 531 26.49 -88.11 -80.47
N GLN A 532 27.45 -87.84 -79.56
CA GLN A 532 28.71 -88.56 -79.48
C GLN A 532 28.53 -89.99 -78.96
N THR A 533 27.65 -90.21 -77.97
CA THR A 533 27.27 -91.57 -77.51
C THR A 533 26.67 -92.38 -78.65
N SER A 534 25.77 -91.77 -79.43
CA SER A 534 25.14 -92.41 -80.60
C SER A 534 26.15 -92.72 -81.71
N GLN A 535 27.15 -91.86 -81.94
CA GLN A 535 28.24 -92.11 -82.88
C GLN A 535 29.16 -93.25 -82.39
N SER A 536 29.49 -93.27 -81.10
CA SER A 536 30.30 -94.33 -80.49
C SER A 536 29.61 -95.71 -80.57
N ALA A 537 28.30 -95.77 -80.34
CA ALA A 537 27.51 -96.98 -80.49
C ALA A 537 27.49 -97.52 -81.94
N LYS A 538 27.45 -96.64 -82.96
CA LYS A 538 27.59 -97.05 -84.37
C LYS A 538 28.96 -97.65 -84.65
N LEU A 539 30.03 -96.99 -84.22
CA LEU A 539 31.40 -97.48 -84.39
C LEU A 539 31.64 -98.83 -83.69
N GLN A 540 31.04 -99.06 -82.53
CA GLN A 540 31.07 -100.38 -81.87
C GLN A 540 30.36 -101.47 -82.68
N LYS A 541 29.22 -101.15 -83.32
CA LYS A 541 28.48 -102.10 -84.17
C LYS A 541 29.27 -102.45 -85.44
N GLU A 542 29.82 -101.44 -86.13
CA GLU A 542 30.67 -101.62 -87.32
C GLU A 542 31.93 -102.44 -87.00
N LEU A 543 32.51 -102.27 -85.81
CA LEU A 543 33.66 -103.05 -85.33
C LEU A 543 33.31 -104.54 -85.09
N GLU A 544 32.14 -104.85 -84.51
CA GLU A 544 31.75 -106.24 -84.27
C GLU A 544 31.25 -106.93 -85.55
N GLU A 545 30.59 -106.21 -86.47
CA GLU A 545 30.28 -106.70 -87.82
C GLU A 545 31.56 -107.06 -88.57
N SER A 546 32.59 -106.21 -88.49
CA SER A 546 33.93 -106.49 -89.05
C SER A 546 34.60 -107.72 -88.41
N ARG A 547 34.36 -108.00 -87.12
CA ARG A 547 34.85 -109.21 -86.44
C ARG A 547 34.10 -110.47 -86.84
N ILE A 548 32.79 -110.39 -87.04
CA ILE A 548 31.97 -111.51 -87.54
C ILE A 548 32.44 -111.87 -88.95
N HIS A 549 32.56 -110.89 -89.85
CA HIS A 549 33.04 -111.10 -91.21
C HIS A 549 34.44 -111.74 -91.27
N ASN A 550 35.37 -111.31 -90.41
CA ASN A 550 36.69 -111.95 -90.31
C ASN A 550 36.63 -113.42 -89.81
N LYS A 551 35.72 -113.77 -88.91
CA LYS A 551 35.50 -115.16 -88.48
C LYS A 551 34.95 -116.01 -89.62
N GLU A 552 34.04 -115.47 -90.43
CA GLU A 552 33.45 -116.15 -91.58
C GLU A 552 34.48 -116.37 -92.70
N LEU A 553 35.25 -115.35 -93.07
CA LEU A 553 36.37 -115.49 -94.01
C LEU A 553 37.39 -116.54 -93.54
N SER A 554 37.72 -116.56 -92.24
CA SER A 554 38.63 -117.58 -91.66
C SER A 554 38.06 -118.99 -91.74
N LYS A 555 36.73 -119.16 -91.62
CA LYS A 555 36.05 -120.44 -91.80
C LYS A 555 36.03 -120.86 -93.28
N GLU A 556 35.67 -119.95 -94.18
CA GLU A 556 35.60 -120.21 -95.63
C GLU A 556 36.96 -120.61 -96.21
N VAL A 557 38.05 -119.98 -95.74
CA VAL A 557 39.43 -120.35 -96.11
C VAL A 557 39.75 -121.80 -95.69
N LYS A 558 39.39 -122.22 -94.46
CA LYS A 558 39.56 -123.62 -94.04
C LYS A 558 38.76 -124.59 -94.92
N GLU A 559 37.51 -124.26 -95.18
CA GLU A 559 36.57 -125.10 -95.93
C GLU A 559 37.01 -125.26 -97.40
N LYS A 560 37.55 -124.20 -98.02
CA LYS A 560 38.19 -124.24 -99.35
C LYS A 560 39.47 -125.07 -99.38
N SER A 561 40.36 -124.94 -98.38
CA SER A 561 41.55 -125.79 -98.29
C SER A 561 41.20 -127.28 -98.18
N SER A 562 40.21 -127.64 -97.36
CA SER A 562 39.72 -129.03 -97.28
C SER A 562 39.12 -129.52 -98.61
N ARG A 563 38.48 -128.64 -99.39
CA ARG A 563 37.90 -129.00 -100.70
C ARG A 563 38.97 -129.25 -101.77
N ILE A 564 40.09 -128.53 -101.72
CA ILE A 564 41.22 -128.72 -102.65
C ILE A 564 41.82 -130.12 -102.45
N GLN A 565 42.12 -130.49 -101.20
CA GLN A 565 42.71 -131.79 -100.85
C GLN A 565 41.91 -132.97 -101.43
N VAL A 566 40.58 -132.94 -101.34
CA VAL A 566 39.69 -134.00 -101.87
C VAL A 566 39.73 -134.08 -103.41
N LEU A 567 39.88 -132.95 -104.10
CA LEU A 567 39.95 -132.90 -105.57
C LEU A 567 41.31 -133.39 -106.10
N GLU A 568 42.38 -133.27 -105.30
CA GLU A 568 43.71 -133.81 -105.64
C GLU A 568 43.70 -135.35 -105.60
N ASP A 569 43.14 -135.95 -104.54
CA ASP A 569 42.95 -137.41 -104.42
C ASP A 569 42.10 -137.99 -105.57
N GLU A 570 41.02 -137.29 -105.94
CA GLU A 570 40.07 -137.73 -106.97
C GLU A 570 40.68 -137.68 -108.39
N ALA A 571 41.54 -136.69 -108.66
CA ALA A 571 42.25 -136.55 -109.92
C ALA A 571 43.33 -137.64 -110.15
N GLU A 572 43.95 -138.16 -109.08
CA GLU A 572 44.89 -139.28 -109.19
C GLU A 572 44.17 -140.59 -109.53
N LYS A 573 43.00 -140.81 -108.93
CA LYS A 573 42.17 -142.01 -109.15
C LYS A 573 41.71 -142.16 -110.60
N LEU A 574 41.26 -141.08 -111.23
CA LEU A 574 40.82 -141.07 -112.63
C LEU A 574 41.95 -141.40 -113.63
N ARG A 575 43.21 -141.09 -113.31
CA ARG A 575 44.35 -141.41 -114.18
C ARG A 575 44.60 -142.92 -114.30
N ALA A 576 44.29 -143.69 -113.26
CA ALA A 576 44.39 -145.15 -113.28
C ALA A 576 43.32 -145.79 -114.18
N GLU A 577 42.10 -145.25 -114.19
CA GLU A 577 40.96 -145.78 -114.95
C GLU A 577 41.14 -145.61 -116.47
N VAL A 578 41.69 -144.47 -116.90
CA VAL A 578 42.01 -144.20 -118.32
C VAL A 578 43.03 -145.22 -118.88
N ALA A 579 43.91 -145.77 -118.05
CA ALA A 579 44.88 -146.79 -118.49
C ALA A 579 44.21 -148.15 -118.81
N LEU A 580 43.10 -148.50 -118.14
CA LEU A 580 42.37 -149.75 -118.37
C LEU A 580 41.56 -149.72 -119.67
N LEU A 581 40.85 -148.61 -119.93
CA LEU A 581 40.02 -148.45 -121.13
C LEU A 581 40.80 -148.62 -122.44
N LYS A 582 42.11 -148.36 -122.43
CA LYS A 582 42.95 -148.45 -123.62
C LYS A 582 43.19 -149.89 -124.11
N LYS A 583 43.22 -150.88 -123.20
CA LYS A 583 43.38 -152.31 -123.57
C LYS A 583 42.15 -152.88 -124.27
N LEU A 584 40.95 -152.55 -123.80
CA LEU A 584 39.68 -153.02 -124.35
C LEU A 584 39.42 -152.54 -125.80
N GLY A 585 40.16 -151.53 -126.25
CA GLY A 585 40.10 -151.05 -127.64
C GLY A 585 40.76 -151.99 -128.65
N GLU A 586 41.71 -152.82 -128.22
CA GLU A 586 42.53 -153.65 -129.12
C GLU A 586 41.78 -154.94 -129.50
N GLU A 587 41.25 -155.68 -128.51
CA GLU A 587 40.49 -156.94 -128.68
C GLU A 587 39.27 -156.78 -129.62
N ASN A 588 38.59 -155.64 -129.56
CA ASN A 588 37.37 -155.35 -130.34
C ASN A 588 37.65 -155.16 -131.86
N THR A 589 38.92 -155.02 -132.26
CA THR A 589 39.29 -154.97 -133.68
C THR A 589 39.42 -156.36 -134.32
N GLU A 590 39.80 -157.37 -133.54
CA GLU A 590 40.09 -158.72 -134.03
C GLU A 590 38.80 -159.49 -134.35
N LEU A 591 37.80 -159.44 -133.45
CA LEU A 591 36.48 -160.06 -133.62
C LEU A 591 35.73 -159.62 -134.89
N LYS A 592 36.00 -158.42 -135.42
CA LYS A 592 35.39 -157.93 -136.67
C LYS A 592 35.92 -158.62 -137.92
N GLY A 593 37.11 -159.24 -137.87
CA GLY A 593 37.70 -159.92 -139.02
C GLY A 593 37.02 -161.26 -139.37
N GLU A 594 36.67 -162.04 -138.35
CA GLU A 594 36.12 -163.39 -138.54
C GLU A 594 34.71 -163.38 -139.13
N LEU A 595 33.88 -162.45 -138.67
CA LEU A 595 32.50 -162.24 -139.13
C LEU A 595 32.38 -162.12 -140.65
N LYS A 596 33.38 -161.52 -141.32
CA LYS A 596 33.37 -161.36 -142.78
C LYS A 596 33.56 -162.69 -143.52
N ARG A 597 34.39 -163.61 -143.00
CA ARG A 597 34.66 -164.91 -143.65
C ARG A 597 33.44 -165.81 -143.68
N LEU A 598 32.60 -165.78 -142.65
CA LEU A 598 31.35 -166.54 -142.59
C LEU A 598 30.31 -166.01 -143.60
N SER A 599 30.27 -164.70 -143.84
CA SER A 599 29.31 -164.07 -144.75
C SER A 599 29.45 -164.53 -146.21
N GLU A 600 30.68 -164.84 -146.66
CA GLU A 600 30.96 -165.17 -148.07
C GLU A 600 30.72 -166.65 -148.39
N ALA A 601 30.70 -167.54 -147.37
CA ALA A 601 30.41 -168.96 -147.52
C ALA A 601 28.91 -169.25 -147.75
N LEU A 602 28.02 -168.49 -147.09
CA LEU A 602 26.58 -168.72 -147.10
C LEU A 602 25.94 -168.54 -148.49
N VAL A 603 26.33 -167.47 -149.18
CA VAL A 603 25.71 -166.99 -150.43
C VAL A 603 25.79 -168.01 -151.56
N LYS A 604 26.81 -168.89 -151.58
CA LYS A 604 26.97 -169.82 -152.71
C LYS A 604 26.19 -171.13 -152.53
N THR A 605 25.98 -171.59 -151.30
CA THR A 605 25.10 -172.74 -151.03
C THR A 605 23.63 -172.51 -151.43
N GLU A 606 23.19 -171.25 -151.46
CA GLU A 606 21.84 -170.88 -151.91
C GLU A 606 21.65 -171.06 -153.43
N SER A 607 22.73 -170.92 -154.21
CA SER A 607 22.69 -171.02 -155.67
C SER A 607 22.45 -172.44 -156.18
N ASP A 608 22.93 -173.45 -155.46
CA ASP A 608 22.78 -174.87 -155.87
C ASP A 608 21.36 -175.40 -155.55
N LEU A 609 20.67 -174.79 -154.59
CA LEU A 609 19.36 -175.25 -154.12
C LEU A 609 18.24 -174.92 -155.13
N ALA A 610 18.28 -173.73 -155.73
CA ALA A 610 17.20 -173.20 -156.58
C ALA A 610 16.86 -174.11 -157.78
N ALA A 611 17.88 -174.66 -158.45
CA ALA A 611 17.71 -175.47 -159.66
C ALA A 611 17.07 -176.86 -159.43
N THR A 612 16.97 -177.32 -158.17
CA THR A 612 16.32 -178.60 -157.84
C THR A 612 14.82 -178.45 -157.58
N SER A 613 14.37 -177.27 -157.13
CA SER A 613 12.99 -176.99 -156.72
C SER A 613 11.99 -177.12 -157.88
N GLU A 614 12.30 -176.49 -159.02
CA GLU A 614 11.34 -176.27 -160.12
C GLU A 614 10.89 -177.57 -160.83
N LYS A 615 11.67 -178.65 -160.74
CA LYS A 615 11.29 -179.96 -161.32
C LYS A 615 10.38 -180.80 -160.43
N LEU A 616 10.31 -180.54 -159.12
CA LEU A 616 9.50 -181.34 -158.19
C LEU A 616 8.03 -180.88 -158.10
N ALA A 617 7.78 -179.60 -158.37
CA ALA A 617 6.46 -178.99 -158.18
C ALA A 617 5.36 -179.56 -159.11
N ASN A 618 5.73 -180.05 -160.30
CA ASN A 618 4.77 -180.38 -161.36
C ASN A 618 3.98 -181.70 -161.18
N GLU A 619 4.39 -182.61 -160.28
CA GLU A 619 3.65 -183.88 -160.06
C GLU A 619 2.76 -183.90 -158.80
N THR A 620 2.87 -182.91 -157.92
CA THR A 620 2.20 -182.97 -156.60
C THR A 620 0.70 -182.61 -156.65
N SER A 621 0.26 -181.89 -157.68
CA SER A 621 -1.04 -181.19 -157.74
C SER A 621 -2.32 -182.05 -157.90
N LEU A 622 -2.25 -183.36 -157.60
CA LEU A 622 -3.42 -184.26 -157.61
C LEU A 622 -3.72 -184.77 -156.16
N ARG A 623 -3.98 -183.88 -155.17
CA ARG A 623 -4.02 -184.15 -153.68
C ARG A 623 -4.69 -183.02 -152.82
N MET A 624 -4.71 -183.18 -151.47
CA MET A 624 -4.95 -182.20 -150.34
C MET A 624 -6.34 -182.13 -149.60
N LYS A 625 -6.33 -181.65 -148.32
CA LYS A 625 -7.48 -181.38 -147.39
C LYS A 625 -7.04 -180.44 -146.21
N LEU A 626 -7.98 -179.92 -145.39
CA LEU A 626 -7.80 -179.08 -144.18
C LEU A 626 -8.95 -179.26 -143.15
N GLU A 627 -8.86 -178.74 -141.89
CA GLU A 627 -9.94 -178.70 -140.86
C GLU A 627 -9.62 -177.74 -139.66
N GLY A 628 -10.57 -177.43 -138.74
CA GLY A 628 -10.32 -176.72 -137.43
C GLY A 628 -11.57 -176.14 -136.71
N GLU A 629 -11.57 -175.95 -135.36
CA GLU A 629 -12.73 -175.43 -134.57
C GLU A 629 -12.44 -174.99 -133.09
N GLN A 630 -13.32 -174.13 -132.53
CA GLN A 630 -13.77 -173.92 -131.13
C GLN A 630 -12.93 -173.27 -129.98
N LYS A 631 -13.65 -172.72 -128.96
CA LYS A 631 -13.21 -172.41 -127.57
C LYS A 631 -14.14 -171.39 -126.81
N GLU A 632 -14.14 -171.42 -125.47
CA GLU A 632 -14.92 -170.64 -124.45
C GLU A 632 -14.57 -171.24 -123.03
N SER A 633 -14.96 -170.86 -121.80
CA SER A 633 -16.08 -170.10 -121.19
C SER A 633 -15.82 -169.80 -119.69
N ARG A 634 -16.39 -168.73 -119.09
CA ARG A 634 -16.07 -168.30 -117.70
C ARG A 634 -17.24 -167.74 -116.86
N VAL A 635 -17.28 -168.04 -115.55
CA VAL A 635 -18.25 -167.58 -114.52
C VAL A 635 -17.53 -167.58 -113.13
N ARG A 636 -17.98 -167.01 -111.98
CA ARG A 636 -19.13 -166.17 -111.54
C ARG A 636 -18.59 -164.85 -110.94
N VAL A 637 -19.41 -164.12 -110.18
CA VAL A 637 -18.99 -163.15 -109.14
C VAL A 637 -19.83 -163.40 -107.89
N SER A 638 -19.30 -163.15 -106.69
CA SER A 638 -20.03 -163.23 -105.42
C SER A 638 -19.84 -161.97 -104.56
N ALA A 639 -20.70 -161.59 -103.61
CA ALA A 639 -21.99 -162.13 -103.12
C ALA A 639 -22.74 -163.13 -104.02
#